data_AF-A0A1M3LSV6-F1
#
_entry.id   AF-A0A1M3LSV6-F1
#
_cell.length_a   1.000
_cell.length_b   1.000
_cell.length_c   1.000
_cell.angle_alpha   90.00
_cell.angle_beta   90.00
_cell.angle_gamma   90.00
#
_symmetry.space_group_name_H-M   'P 1'
#
loop_
_entity.id
_entity.type
_entity.pdbx_description
1 polymer ?
#
loop_
_entity_poly.entity_id
_entity_poly.type
_entity_poly.pdbx_seq_one_letter_code
_entity_poly.pdbx_strand_id
1 'polypeptide(L)'
;MNRQLSLWLLPATFTLLLVVMLAVSLPLWQVFNLDPDYYYLFNGLLVLEGRAPTDLSHPGTPVQVLIGAVLRLMHPFTPTADIIDTVLHQPEKHLLVATLVIYPFVTVALYLLGRSFLRFTGRLWPALLAQSAPFLSMIIPKFSLHPKPEPFLIVAACFLIAAALKAAKADKLEDRHAVLLGVAMGFGIAIKLQFAVLGVVPLLLLDRRRLFLIYPAATIVSFLVFVAPALPSYDIFLDWWGRVLTHSGAYGTGEASVVDPRQYPRTILKIFSSKLIFSATIVAMLVVLTAYFRMRRRGVMAANPLARLAVGLILAQVLTVVVVAKQSAAHYLIPALMLTGPTLAILWHVTAQATDPKRHQRVWQAVGLVLLVLTVPAVWKQTRELQQLTADTQSFDMARYDGCAKIYFDSSSALSYALQRGDMNAQARYSPLMAGWMPKDEYTWFTNRHTWWDEGLMWWNQPRKLRDILDNHNGCAVLRGSQPWTLSPRIEKEIPGLTFDDQCMAGEETVFTVGVRCDGTKLQPR
;
A
#
# COMPACT_ATOMS: atom_id res chain seq x y z
N MET A 1 -21.78 -4.72 -28.32
CA MET A 1 -21.21 -3.73 -27.37
C MET A 1 -20.06 -2.99 -28.04
N ASN A 2 -20.03 -1.66 -28.00
CA ASN A 2 -18.92 -0.85 -28.53
C ASN A 2 -17.62 -1.24 -27.80
N ARG A 3 -16.52 -1.49 -28.52
CA ARG A 3 -15.22 -1.88 -27.92
C ARG A 3 -14.75 -0.90 -26.85
N GLN A 4 -15.08 0.39 -27.00
CA GLN A 4 -14.76 1.42 -26.00
C GLN A 4 -15.59 1.26 -24.71
N LEU A 5 -16.86 0.87 -24.82
CA LEU A 5 -17.71 0.59 -23.65
C LEU A 5 -17.22 -0.65 -22.91
N SER A 6 -16.74 -1.67 -23.62
CA SER A 6 -16.17 -2.88 -23.02
C SER A 6 -14.95 -2.61 -22.12
N LEU A 7 -14.20 -1.54 -22.37
CA LEU A 7 -13.02 -1.18 -21.55
C LEU A 7 -13.38 -0.65 -20.17
N TRP A 8 -14.66 -0.33 -19.90
CA TRP A 8 -15.10 0.11 -18.59
C TRP A 8 -15.43 -1.05 -17.65
N LEU A 9 -15.66 -2.26 -18.19
CA LEU A 9 -16.08 -3.41 -17.38
C LEU A 9 -15.09 -3.73 -16.26
N LEU A 10 -13.82 -4.00 -16.59
CA LEU A 10 -12.82 -4.38 -15.58
C LEU A 10 -12.48 -3.24 -14.61
N PRO A 11 -12.25 -1.99 -15.05
CA PRO A 11 -12.06 -0.87 -14.12
C PRO A 11 -13.24 -0.64 -13.18
N ALA A 12 -14.47 -0.66 -13.68
CA ALA A 12 -15.66 -0.46 -12.86
C ALA A 12 -15.88 -1.62 -11.87
N THR A 13 -15.67 -2.87 -12.30
CA THR A 13 -15.71 -4.03 -11.41
C THR A 13 -14.65 -3.95 -10.32
N PHE A 14 -13.44 -3.47 -10.64
CA PHE A 14 -12.39 -3.31 -9.62
C PHE A 14 -12.76 -2.25 -8.59
N THR A 15 -13.27 -1.10 -9.04
CA THR A 15 -13.75 -0.06 -8.12
C THR A 15 -14.93 -0.53 -7.27
N LEU A 16 -15.91 -1.23 -7.85
CA LEU A 16 -17.01 -1.81 -7.09
C LEU A 16 -16.49 -2.80 -6.04
N LEU A 17 -15.52 -3.64 -6.40
CA LEU A 17 -14.89 -4.55 -5.47
C LEU A 17 -14.23 -3.79 -4.30
N LEU A 18 -13.46 -2.74 -4.58
CA LEU A 18 -12.83 -1.93 -3.54
C LEU A 18 -13.86 -1.26 -2.62
N VAL A 19 -14.99 -0.79 -3.16
CA VAL A 19 -16.10 -0.21 -2.36
C VAL A 19 -16.73 -1.26 -1.45
N VAL A 20 -17.02 -2.46 -1.98
CA VAL A 20 -17.61 -3.57 -1.19
C VAL A 20 -16.65 -4.02 -0.09
N MET A 21 -15.38 -4.23 -0.43
CA MET A 21 -14.36 -4.63 0.54
C MET A 21 -14.14 -3.55 1.61
N LEU A 22 -14.11 -2.26 1.22
CA LEU A 22 -14.03 -1.15 2.16
C LEU A 22 -15.22 -1.16 3.12
N ALA A 23 -16.45 -1.30 2.59
CA ALA A 23 -17.66 -1.29 3.40
C ALA A 23 -17.70 -2.39 4.48
N VAL A 24 -17.21 -3.59 4.17
CA VAL A 24 -17.12 -4.68 5.17
C VAL A 24 -15.92 -4.58 6.10
N SER A 25 -14.96 -3.70 5.80
CA SER A 25 -13.78 -3.42 6.62
C SER A 25 -13.94 -2.22 7.55
N LEU A 26 -15.08 -1.52 7.52
CA LEU A 26 -15.30 -0.36 8.40
C LEU A 26 -15.61 -0.78 9.84
N PRO A 27 -15.21 0.03 10.84
CA PRO A 27 -14.46 1.30 10.73
C PRO A 27 -12.96 1.15 10.43
N LEU A 28 -12.29 2.23 10.00
CA LEU A 28 -10.88 2.22 9.57
C LEU A 28 -9.89 2.17 10.73
N TRP A 29 -10.30 2.52 11.95
CA TRP A 29 -9.47 2.40 13.16
C TRP A 29 -9.33 0.96 13.69
N GLN A 30 -9.82 -0.06 12.99
CA GLN A 30 -9.66 -1.46 13.39
C GLN A 30 -8.22 -1.96 13.20
N VAL A 31 -7.79 -2.92 14.02
CA VAL A 31 -6.42 -3.42 14.11
C VAL A 31 -5.82 -3.87 12.78
N PHE A 32 -6.61 -4.57 11.95
CA PHE A 32 -6.17 -5.07 10.66
C PHE A 32 -6.13 -3.98 9.56
N ASN A 33 -6.66 -2.79 9.84
CA ASN A 33 -6.63 -1.59 8.99
C ASN A 33 -5.61 -0.53 9.45
N LEU A 34 -5.17 -0.60 10.72
CA LEU A 34 -4.55 0.48 11.51
C LEU A 34 -3.17 1.00 11.06
N ASP A 35 -2.74 0.65 9.85
CA ASP A 35 -1.49 1.11 9.26
C ASP A 35 -1.61 1.21 7.72
N PRO A 36 -1.40 2.38 7.07
CA PRO A 36 -1.02 3.70 7.60
C PRO A 36 -2.13 4.78 7.54
N ASP A 37 -3.41 4.43 7.51
CA ASP A 37 -4.52 5.35 7.17
C ASP A 37 -4.50 6.69 7.93
N TYR A 38 -4.39 6.62 9.25
CA TYR A 38 -4.35 7.81 10.09
C TYR A 38 -3.05 8.61 9.91
N TYR A 39 -1.93 8.00 9.53
CA TYR A 39 -0.71 8.75 9.22
C TYR A 39 -0.96 9.68 8.03
N TYR A 40 -1.61 9.15 7.00
CA TYR A 40 -1.95 9.90 5.80
C TYR A 40 -2.99 11.01 6.07
N LEU A 41 -3.94 10.78 6.98
CA LEU A 41 -4.87 11.84 7.44
C LEU A 41 -4.11 13.00 8.09
N PHE A 42 -3.28 12.71 9.08
CA PHE A 42 -2.57 13.72 9.86
C PHE A 42 -1.51 14.46 9.04
N ASN A 43 -0.82 13.77 8.14
CA ASN A 43 0.07 14.41 7.18
C ASN A 43 -0.69 15.25 6.15
N GLY A 44 -1.90 14.85 5.77
CA GLY A 44 -2.80 15.69 4.98
C GLY A 44 -3.19 16.98 5.70
N LEU A 45 -3.41 16.93 7.02
CA LEU A 45 -3.63 18.12 7.85
C LEU A 45 -2.39 19.03 7.90
N LEU A 46 -1.18 18.46 8.04
CA LEU A 46 0.06 19.24 7.95
C LEU A 46 0.16 19.97 6.61
N VAL A 47 -0.09 19.29 5.49
CA VAL A 47 -0.08 19.91 4.17
C VAL A 47 -1.15 21.01 4.05
N LEU A 48 -2.35 20.79 4.61
CA LEU A 48 -3.43 21.78 4.64
C LEU A 48 -3.03 23.06 5.41
N GLU A 49 -2.22 22.93 6.46
CA GLU A 49 -1.62 24.04 7.21
C GLU A 49 -0.43 24.70 6.52
N GLY A 50 -0.02 24.23 5.34
CA GLY A 50 1.18 24.70 4.65
C GLY A 50 2.48 24.20 5.29
N ARG A 51 2.43 23.12 6.06
CA ARG A 51 3.59 22.46 6.68
C ARG A 51 4.03 21.26 5.87
N ALA A 52 5.30 20.94 5.96
CA ALA A 52 5.82 19.72 5.35
C ALA A 52 5.26 18.49 6.08
N PRO A 53 4.83 17.46 5.35
CA PRO A 53 4.52 16.18 5.96
C PRO A 53 5.79 15.60 6.59
N THR A 54 5.60 14.83 7.64
CA THR A 54 6.64 14.18 8.43
C THR A 54 6.76 12.71 8.03
N ASP A 55 5.70 12.01 7.63
CA ASP A 55 5.76 10.59 7.20
C ASP A 55 6.52 10.40 5.88
N LEU A 56 7.85 10.29 5.98
CA LEU A 56 8.77 10.13 4.85
C LEU A 56 9.57 8.83 4.86
N SER A 57 9.40 8.01 5.90
CA SER A 57 9.90 6.63 5.93
C SER A 57 9.20 5.75 4.89
N HIS A 58 8.04 6.16 4.40
CA HIS A 58 7.35 5.57 3.26
C HIS A 58 6.98 6.75 2.36
N PRO A 59 7.75 7.04 1.28
CA PRO A 59 7.42 8.15 0.40
C PRO A 59 5.96 8.02 -0.01
N GLY A 60 5.20 9.10 0.08
CA GLY A 60 3.77 9.10 -0.14
C GLY A 60 3.21 10.51 -0.34
N THR A 61 4.11 11.48 -0.60
CA THR A 61 3.79 12.91 -0.67
C THR A 61 2.65 13.22 -1.63
N PRO A 62 2.56 12.61 -2.83
CA PRO A 62 1.40 12.82 -3.70
C PRO A 62 0.06 12.44 -3.05
N VAL A 63 0.04 11.40 -2.22
CA VAL A 63 -1.17 10.96 -1.49
C VAL A 63 -1.48 11.92 -0.34
N GLN A 64 -0.47 12.34 0.43
CA GLN A 64 -0.63 13.32 1.51
C GLN A 64 -1.18 14.66 0.98
N VAL A 65 -0.66 15.11 -0.17
CA VAL A 65 -1.14 16.32 -0.87
C VAL A 65 -2.57 16.15 -1.36
N LEU A 66 -2.92 14.99 -1.93
CA LEU A 66 -4.29 14.71 -2.33
C LEU A 66 -5.24 14.79 -1.13
N ILE A 67 -4.85 14.21 0.01
CA ILE A 67 -5.68 14.22 1.22
C ILE A 67 -5.87 15.64 1.70
N GLY A 68 -4.80 16.44 1.83
CA GLY A 68 -4.92 17.86 2.19
C GLY A 68 -5.85 18.64 1.24
N ALA A 69 -5.77 18.37 -0.07
CA ALA A 69 -6.66 18.96 -1.07
C ALA A 69 -8.12 18.50 -0.89
N VAL A 70 -8.37 17.22 -0.63
CA VAL A 70 -9.70 16.68 -0.36
C VAL A 70 -10.30 17.35 0.88
N LEU A 71 -9.53 17.46 1.97
CA LEU A 71 -9.98 18.12 3.19
C LEU A 71 -10.37 19.59 2.94
N ARG A 72 -9.57 20.33 2.14
CA ARG A 72 -9.92 21.69 1.72
C ARG A 72 -11.18 21.72 0.86
N LEU A 73 -11.36 20.79 -0.07
CA LEU A 73 -12.52 20.74 -0.97
C LEU A 73 -13.82 20.35 -0.24
N MET A 74 -13.72 19.57 0.83
CA MET A 74 -14.85 19.30 1.71
C MET A 74 -15.32 20.55 2.46
N HIS A 75 -14.43 21.54 2.62
CA HIS A 75 -14.63 22.75 3.45
C HIS A 75 -14.07 24.02 2.76
N PRO A 76 -14.56 24.40 1.56
CA PRO A 76 -13.88 25.35 0.67
C PRO A 76 -13.70 26.76 1.24
N PHE A 77 -14.61 27.19 2.13
CA PHE A 77 -14.62 28.55 2.71
C PHE A 77 -14.36 28.55 4.21
N THR A 78 -14.02 27.41 4.78
CA THR A 78 -13.79 27.25 6.22
C THR A 78 -12.34 27.60 6.56
N PRO A 79 -12.09 28.39 7.62
CA PRO A 79 -10.74 28.62 8.13
C PRO A 79 -10.01 27.31 8.42
N THR A 80 -8.70 27.26 8.18
CA THR A 80 -7.92 26.02 8.34
C THR A 80 -8.03 25.42 9.76
N ALA A 81 -8.05 26.27 10.80
CA ALA A 81 -8.21 25.84 12.19
C ALA A 81 -9.53 25.08 12.42
N ASP A 82 -10.64 25.59 11.88
CA ASP A 82 -11.96 24.98 12.01
C ASP A 82 -12.07 23.68 11.20
N ILE A 83 -11.36 23.58 10.06
CA ILE A 83 -11.24 22.31 9.31
C ILE A 83 -10.52 21.27 10.16
N ILE A 84 -9.38 21.63 10.77
CA ILE A 84 -8.62 20.72 11.64
C ILE A 84 -9.50 20.22 12.77
N ASP A 85 -10.18 21.12 13.48
CA ASP A 85 -11.09 20.76 14.56
C ASP A 85 -12.19 19.80 14.09
N THR A 86 -12.82 20.10 12.96
CA THR A 86 -13.87 19.25 12.36
C THR A 86 -13.34 17.87 11.95
N VAL A 87 -12.11 17.80 11.41
CA VAL A 87 -11.48 16.54 11.00
C VAL A 87 -11.14 15.68 12.21
N LEU A 88 -10.59 16.27 13.28
CA LEU A 88 -10.24 15.55 14.50
C LEU A 88 -11.48 14.98 15.20
N HIS A 89 -12.61 15.69 15.16
CA HIS A 89 -13.88 15.20 15.71
C HIS A 89 -14.60 14.18 14.82
N GLN A 90 -14.35 14.18 13.50
CA GLN A 90 -15.00 13.26 12.54
C GLN A 90 -13.99 12.59 11.59
N PRO A 91 -12.94 11.91 12.09
CA PRO A 91 -11.81 11.46 11.27
C PRO A 91 -12.24 10.40 10.24
N GLU A 92 -13.11 9.46 10.64
CA GLU A 92 -13.62 8.38 9.77
C GLU A 92 -14.36 8.93 8.53
N LYS A 93 -15.18 9.97 8.72
CA LYS A 93 -15.90 10.60 7.60
C LYS A 93 -14.94 11.18 6.58
N HIS A 94 -13.91 11.88 7.04
CA HIS A 94 -12.94 12.53 6.16
C HIS A 94 -12.01 11.51 5.49
N LEU A 95 -11.56 10.50 6.23
CA LEU A 95 -10.79 9.37 5.69
C LEU A 95 -11.57 8.60 4.62
N LEU A 96 -12.86 8.33 4.86
CA LEU A 96 -13.72 7.63 3.91
C LEU A 96 -13.86 8.42 2.61
N VAL A 97 -14.11 9.73 2.68
CA VAL A 97 -14.18 10.58 1.48
C VAL A 97 -12.84 10.61 0.75
N ALA A 98 -11.72 10.78 1.46
CA ALA A 98 -10.40 10.74 0.87
C ALA A 98 -10.13 9.40 0.14
N THR A 99 -10.52 8.28 0.75
CA THR A 99 -10.40 6.94 0.16
C THR A 99 -11.24 6.81 -1.10
N LEU A 100 -12.50 7.23 -1.06
CA LEU A 100 -13.42 7.13 -2.20
C LEU A 100 -12.99 8.02 -3.38
N VAL A 101 -12.36 9.17 -3.11
CA VAL A 101 -11.81 10.07 -4.15
C VAL A 101 -10.64 9.43 -4.90
N ILE A 102 -9.88 8.52 -4.28
CA ILE A 102 -8.77 7.81 -4.91
C ILE A 102 -9.26 6.83 -5.99
N TYR A 103 -10.42 6.20 -5.78
CA TYR A 103 -10.91 5.14 -6.67
C TYR A 103 -11.13 5.59 -8.12
N PRO A 104 -11.74 6.77 -8.41
CA PRO A 104 -11.79 7.32 -9.76
C PRO A 104 -10.44 7.42 -10.47
N PHE A 105 -9.36 7.80 -9.78
CA PHE A 105 -8.02 7.85 -10.38
C PHE A 105 -7.57 6.47 -10.85
N VAL A 106 -7.80 5.45 -10.02
CA VAL A 106 -7.50 4.05 -10.34
C VAL A 106 -8.36 3.58 -11.54
N THR A 107 -9.67 3.85 -11.52
CA THR A 107 -10.58 3.49 -12.62
C THR A 107 -10.12 4.10 -13.94
N VAL A 108 -9.83 5.40 -13.95
CA VAL A 108 -9.39 6.13 -15.14
C VAL A 108 -8.04 5.61 -15.62
N ALA A 109 -7.09 5.36 -14.71
CA ALA A 109 -5.77 4.84 -15.07
C ALA A 109 -5.87 3.45 -15.74
N LEU A 110 -6.68 2.54 -15.19
CA LEU A 110 -6.93 1.22 -15.79
C LEU A 110 -7.66 1.33 -17.14
N TYR A 111 -8.64 2.22 -17.24
CA TYR A 111 -9.31 2.51 -18.52
C TYR A 111 -8.29 2.98 -19.58
N LEU A 112 -7.42 3.93 -19.23
CA LEU A 112 -6.39 4.47 -20.13
C LEU A 112 -5.34 3.41 -20.50
N LEU A 113 -4.97 2.52 -19.60
CA LEU A 113 -4.11 1.36 -19.89
C LEU A 113 -4.74 0.46 -20.95
N GLY A 114 -5.99 0.03 -20.73
CA GLY A 114 -6.74 -0.79 -21.70
C GLY A 114 -6.90 -0.09 -23.05
N ARG A 115 -7.26 1.19 -23.03
CA ARG A 115 -7.37 2.02 -24.25
C ARG A 115 -6.05 2.12 -24.99
N SER A 116 -4.92 2.19 -24.29
CA SER A 116 -3.59 2.24 -24.90
C SER A 116 -3.26 0.92 -25.61
N PHE A 117 -3.53 -0.23 -24.99
CA PHE A 117 -3.39 -1.54 -25.63
C PHE A 117 -4.36 -1.74 -26.80
N LEU A 118 -5.61 -1.28 -26.69
CA LEU A 118 -6.59 -1.36 -27.78
C LEU A 118 -6.14 -0.53 -28.99
N ARG A 119 -5.63 0.69 -28.76
CA ARG A 119 -5.07 1.56 -29.81
C ARG A 119 -3.78 1.01 -30.42
N PHE A 120 -3.00 0.28 -29.64
CA PHE A 120 -1.75 -0.33 -30.11
C PHE A 120 -2.03 -1.56 -30.97
N THR A 121 -2.85 -2.49 -30.45
CA THR A 121 -3.02 -3.83 -31.03
C THR A 121 -4.24 -3.95 -31.94
N GLY A 122 -5.20 -3.01 -31.86
CA GLY A 122 -6.49 -3.10 -32.56
C GLY A 122 -7.43 -4.19 -32.02
N ARG A 123 -7.04 -4.89 -30.95
CA ARG A 123 -7.74 -6.07 -30.41
C ARG A 123 -8.19 -5.82 -28.98
N LEU A 124 -9.39 -6.31 -28.65
CA LEU A 124 -9.97 -6.16 -27.31
C LEU A 124 -9.30 -7.07 -26.27
N TRP A 125 -8.89 -8.28 -26.65
CA TRP A 125 -8.28 -9.24 -25.73
C TRP A 125 -7.02 -8.72 -25.00
N PRO A 126 -5.99 -8.17 -25.69
CA PRO A 126 -4.85 -7.54 -25.01
C PRO A 126 -5.25 -6.40 -24.07
N ALA A 127 -6.26 -5.60 -24.46
CA ALA A 127 -6.72 -4.51 -23.62
C ALA A 127 -7.34 -5.00 -22.31
N LEU A 128 -8.17 -6.04 -22.36
CA LEU A 128 -8.78 -6.64 -21.17
C LEU A 128 -7.74 -7.38 -20.31
N LEU A 129 -6.78 -8.09 -20.92
CA LEU A 129 -5.67 -8.72 -20.19
C LEU A 129 -4.78 -7.69 -19.48
N ALA A 130 -4.54 -6.53 -20.10
CA ALA A 130 -3.80 -5.47 -19.44
C ALA A 130 -4.56 -4.88 -18.23
N GLN A 131 -5.88 -4.67 -18.38
CA GLN A 131 -6.76 -4.18 -17.33
C GLN A 131 -6.98 -5.17 -16.18
N SER A 132 -6.78 -6.46 -16.42
CA SER A 132 -7.01 -7.48 -15.39
C SER A 132 -5.92 -7.53 -14.33
N ALA A 133 -4.80 -6.78 -14.49
CA ALA A 133 -3.66 -6.82 -13.57
C ALA A 133 -4.02 -6.75 -12.08
N PRO A 134 -4.95 -5.87 -11.62
CA PRO A 134 -5.34 -5.81 -10.20
C PRO A 134 -5.98 -7.09 -9.66
N PHE A 135 -6.61 -7.90 -10.52
CA PHE A 135 -7.27 -9.15 -10.12
C PHE A 135 -6.30 -10.33 -10.03
N LEU A 136 -5.12 -10.24 -10.63
CA LEU A 136 -4.16 -11.34 -10.72
C LEU A 136 -3.39 -11.60 -9.42
N SER A 137 -3.55 -10.75 -8.40
CA SER A 137 -2.97 -10.92 -7.07
C SER A 137 -3.83 -10.26 -6.00
N MET A 138 -4.23 -11.00 -4.97
CA MET A 138 -5.04 -10.51 -3.85
C MET A 138 -4.32 -9.46 -2.97
N ILE A 139 -3.01 -9.28 -3.17
CA ILE A 139 -2.26 -8.18 -2.57
C ILE A 139 -2.78 -6.84 -3.09
N ILE A 140 -3.08 -6.74 -4.39
CA ILE A 140 -3.46 -5.46 -5.00
C ILE A 140 -4.77 -4.94 -4.41
N PRO A 141 -5.91 -5.68 -4.41
CA PRO A 141 -7.12 -5.20 -3.76
C PRO A 141 -6.90 -4.97 -2.27
N LYS A 142 -6.24 -5.87 -1.52
CA LYS A 142 -6.01 -5.70 -0.06
C LYS A 142 -5.41 -4.34 0.29
N PHE A 143 -4.37 -3.96 -0.45
CA PHE A 143 -3.65 -2.73 -0.17
C PHE A 143 -4.24 -1.52 -0.90
N SER A 144 -5.25 -1.69 -1.75
CA SER A 144 -5.89 -0.58 -2.47
C SER A 144 -7.18 -0.09 -1.79
N LEU A 145 -7.59 -0.67 -0.67
CA LEU A 145 -8.82 -0.31 0.07
C LEU A 145 -8.72 1.01 0.83
N HIS A 146 -7.50 1.51 1.03
CA HIS A 146 -7.18 2.51 2.03
C HIS A 146 -6.50 3.73 1.39
N PRO A 147 -6.51 4.91 2.05
CA PRO A 147 -5.91 6.13 1.52
C PRO A 147 -4.39 6.15 1.74
N LYS A 148 -3.71 5.21 1.08
CA LYS A 148 -2.27 4.95 1.19
C LYS A 148 -1.59 4.95 -0.20
N PRO A 149 -0.25 4.78 -0.30
CA PRO A 149 0.46 4.84 -1.57
C PRO A 149 0.04 3.80 -2.61
N GLU A 150 -0.40 2.63 -2.16
CA GLU A 150 -0.59 1.46 -3.02
C GLU A 150 -1.61 1.64 -4.18
N PRO A 151 -2.81 2.23 -3.98
CA PRO A 151 -3.68 2.60 -5.10
C PRO A 151 -2.99 3.52 -6.12
N PHE A 152 -2.15 4.44 -5.65
CA PHE A 152 -1.40 5.36 -6.52
C PHE A 152 -0.27 4.66 -7.29
N LEU A 153 0.29 3.56 -6.77
CA LEU A 153 1.21 2.71 -7.52
C LEU A 153 0.53 2.02 -8.71
N ILE A 154 -0.78 1.70 -8.61
CA ILE A 154 -1.56 1.22 -9.76
C ILE A 154 -1.61 2.30 -10.84
N VAL A 155 -1.91 3.54 -10.44
CA VAL A 155 -1.98 4.69 -11.36
C VAL A 155 -0.62 4.92 -12.03
N ALA A 156 0.46 4.96 -11.25
CA ALA A 156 1.82 5.16 -11.76
C ALA A 156 2.25 4.05 -12.73
N ALA A 157 1.99 2.77 -12.40
CA ALA A 157 2.28 1.66 -13.30
C ALA A 157 1.48 1.75 -14.60
N CYS A 158 0.19 2.07 -14.54
CA CYS A 158 -0.64 2.27 -15.72
C CYS A 158 -0.11 3.39 -16.62
N PHE A 159 0.31 4.53 -16.03
CA PHE A 159 0.89 5.65 -16.77
C PHE A 159 2.23 5.30 -17.40
N LEU A 160 3.13 4.62 -16.67
CA LEU A 160 4.41 4.17 -17.20
C LEU A 160 4.22 3.25 -18.41
N ILE A 161 3.29 2.29 -18.32
CA ILE A 161 3.01 1.35 -19.42
C ILE A 161 2.32 2.06 -20.59
N ALA A 162 1.37 2.96 -20.35
CA ALA A 162 0.76 3.75 -21.42
C ALA A 162 1.80 4.62 -22.14
N ALA A 163 2.73 5.23 -21.41
CA ALA A 163 3.86 5.99 -21.97
C ALA A 163 4.81 5.09 -22.77
N ALA A 164 5.15 3.91 -22.24
CA ALA A 164 5.99 2.93 -22.93
C ALA A 164 5.35 2.43 -24.22
N LEU A 165 4.04 2.19 -24.24
CA LEU A 165 3.30 1.83 -25.46
C LEU A 165 3.31 2.94 -26.51
N LYS A 166 3.22 4.22 -26.09
CA LYS A 166 3.37 5.36 -27.02
C LYS A 166 4.77 5.37 -27.64
N ALA A 167 5.82 5.22 -26.83
CA ALA A 167 7.20 5.15 -27.32
C ALA A 167 7.41 3.95 -28.24
N ALA A 168 6.86 2.78 -27.90
CA ALA A 168 6.96 1.56 -28.68
C ALA A 168 6.23 1.64 -30.04
N LYS A 169 5.16 2.45 -30.13
CA LYS A 169 4.37 2.62 -31.36
C LYS A 169 4.94 3.70 -32.29
N ALA A 170 5.75 4.61 -31.76
CA ALA A 170 6.21 5.76 -32.52
C ALA A 170 7.10 5.35 -33.71
N ASP A 171 6.74 5.81 -34.91
CA ASP A 171 7.56 5.61 -36.11
C ASP A 171 8.92 6.31 -35.97
N LYS A 172 8.92 7.50 -35.35
CA LYS A 172 10.11 8.25 -34.98
C LYS A 172 10.07 8.57 -33.48
N LEU A 173 11.10 8.13 -32.77
CA LEU A 173 11.28 8.50 -31.37
C LEU A 173 11.64 9.97 -31.25
N GLU A 174 10.84 10.67 -30.45
CA GLU A 174 11.04 12.07 -30.05
C GLU A 174 11.26 12.18 -28.54
N ASP A 175 11.87 13.30 -28.11
CA ASP A 175 12.24 13.54 -26.71
C ASP A 175 11.02 13.56 -25.78
N ARG A 176 9.84 13.99 -26.28
CA ARG A 176 8.57 13.94 -25.54
C ARG A 176 8.20 12.55 -25.02
N HIS A 177 8.63 11.48 -25.70
CA HIS A 177 8.35 10.11 -25.25
C HIS A 177 9.19 9.76 -24.02
N ALA A 178 10.46 10.14 -24.03
CA ALA A 178 11.37 9.97 -22.89
C ALA A 178 10.95 10.85 -21.71
N VAL A 179 10.51 12.08 -21.99
CA VAL A 179 9.94 12.98 -20.96
C VAL A 179 8.69 12.37 -20.34
N LEU A 180 7.74 11.87 -21.13
CA LEU A 180 6.52 11.25 -20.59
C LEU A 180 6.83 10.02 -19.72
N LEU A 181 7.76 9.17 -20.15
CA LEU A 181 8.27 8.06 -19.35
C LEU A 181 8.89 8.56 -18.05
N GLY A 182 9.71 9.61 -18.10
CA GLY A 182 10.37 10.20 -16.94
C GLY A 182 9.38 10.82 -15.96
N VAL A 183 8.34 11.51 -16.45
CA VAL A 183 7.27 12.05 -15.62
C VAL A 183 6.54 10.93 -14.87
N ALA A 184 6.13 9.87 -15.57
CA ALA A 184 5.49 8.71 -14.95
C ALA A 184 6.41 8.02 -13.92
N MET A 185 7.71 7.97 -14.21
CA MET A 185 8.71 7.40 -13.31
C MET A 185 8.88 8.24 -12.05
N GLY A 186 9.10 9.54 -12.18
CA GLY A 186 9.28 10.45 -11.04
C GLY A 186 8.04 10.48 -10.13
N PHE A 187 6.85 10.45 -10.73
CA PHE A 187 5.59 10.29 -10.00
C PHE A 187 5.54 8.98 -9.20
N GLY A 188 5.84 7.85 -9.84
CA GLY A 188 5.86 6.55 -9.16
C GLY A 188 6.91 6.46 -8.04
N ILE A 189 8.09 7.03 -8.24
CA ILE A 189 9.15 7.11 -7.22
C ILE A 189 8.71 7.97 -6.03
N ALA A 190 8.05 9.10 -6.29
CA ALA A 190 7.50 9.98 -5.25
C ALA A 190 6.39 9.31 -4.42
N ILE A 191 5.67 8.34 -5.00
CA ILE A 191 4.69 7.50 -4.30
C ILE A 191 5.37 6.36 -3.55
N LYS A 192 6.47 5.79 -4.05
CA LYS A 192 7.26 4.80 -3.31
C LYS A 192 8.57 4.51 -4.04
N LEU A 193 9.69 4.61 -3.34
CA LEU A 193 11.02 4.58 -3.95
C LEU A 193 11.37 3.27 -4.65
N GLN A 194 10.85 2.13 -4.21
CA GLN A 194 11.04 0.86 -4.91
C GLN A 194 10.42 0.85 -6.32
N PHE A 195 9.53 1.81 -6.63
CA PHE A 195 9.09 2.01 -8.01
C PHE A 195 10.26 2.33 -8.94
N ALA A 196 11.39 2.88 -8.43
CA ALA A 196 12.64 3.12 -9.15
C ALA A 196 13.10 1.91 -9.99
N VAL A 197 12.82 0.69 -9.50
CA VAL A 197 13.20 -0.56 -10.18
C VAL A 197 12.51 -0.74 -11.53
N LEU A 198 11.33 -0.15 -11.72
CA LEU A 198 10.62 -0.16 -13.01
C LEU A 198 11.28 0.79 -14.03
N GLY A 199 12.33 1.53 -13.65
CA GLY A 199 13.05 2.43 -14.55
C GLY A 199 13.76 1.72 -15.72
N VAL A 200 13.84 0.39 -15.66
CA VAL A 200 14.36 -0.46 -16.75
C VAL A 200 13.31 -0.79 -17.82
N VAL A 201 12.03 -0.50 -17.60
CA VAL A 201 10.95 -0.75 -18.58
C VAL A 201 11.25 -0.17 -19.97
N PRO A 202 11.74 1.09 -20.12
CA PRO A 202 12.04 1.65 -21.44
C PRO A 202 13.40 1.26 -22.03
N LEU A 203 14.17 0.36 -21.40
CA LEU A 203 15.57 0.05 -21.75
C LEU A 203 15.80 -0.25 -23.25
N LEU A 204 14.90 -1.03 -23.87
CA LEU A 204 15.00 -1.41 -25.29
C LEU A 204 14.10 -0.59 -26.22
N LEU A 205 13.42 0.43 -25.68
CA LEU A 205 12.54 1.31 -26.43
C LEU A 205 13.23 2.62 -26.84
N LEU A 206 14.08 3.16 -25.98
CA LEU A 206 14.74 4.45 -26.20
C LEU A 206 16.14 4.27 -26.81
N ASP A 207 16.59 5.25 -27.60
CA ASP A 207 18.00 5.37 -27.98
C ASP A 207 18.86 5.85 -26.80
N ARG A 208 20.18 5.79 -26.96
CA ARG A 208 21.16 6.11 -25.91
C ARG A 208 20.97 7.51 -25.31
N ARG A 209 20.76 8.54 -26.13
CA ARG A 209 20.61 9.92 -25.62
C ARG A 209 19.33 10.03 -24.80
N ARG A 210 18.22 9.50 -25.31
CA ARG A 210 16.93 9.53 -24.60
C ARG A 210 16.95 8.72 -23.32
N LEU A 211 17.58 7.55 -23.34
CA LEU A 211 17.65 6.63 -22.22
C LEU A 211 18.55 7.13 -21.09
N PHE A 212 19.72 7.70 -21.41
CA PHE A 212 20.74 8.05 -20.41
C PHE A 212 20.78 9.53 -20.04
N LEU A 213 20.12 10.42 -20.80
CA LEU A 213 20.08 11.85 -20.49
C LEU A 213 18.66 12.34 -20.23
N ILE A 214 17.77 12.26 -21.23
CA ILE A 214 16.45 12.92 -21.18
C ILE A 214 15.52 12.22 -20.18
N TYR A 215 15.43 10.89 -20.23
CA TYR A 215 14.57 10.11 -19.34
C TYR A 215 14.98 10.25 -17.86
N PRO A 216 16.27 10.12 -17.47
CA PRO A 216 16.70 10.35 -16.09
C PRO A 216 16.48 11.80 -15.64
N ALA A 217 16.82 12.79 -16.48
CA ALA A 217 16.61 14.20 -16.13
C ALA A 217 15.12 14.51 -15.89
N ALA A 218 14.23 14.05 -16.78
CA ALA A 218 12.78 14.20 -16.60
C ALA A 218 12.27 13.44 -15.36
N THR A 219 12.85 12.28 -15.05
CA THR A 219 12.54 11.53 -13.82
C THR A 219 12.89 12.31 -12.56
N ILE A 220 14.10 12.88 -12.50
CA ILE A 220 14.58 13.66 -11.36
C ILE A 220 13.72 14.91 -11.18
N VAL A 221 13.50 15.69 -12.25
CA VAL A 221 12.67 16.89 -12.20
C VAL A 221 11.24 16.56 -11.74
N SER A 222 10.63 15.52 -12.32
CA SER A 222 9.28 15.09 -11.93
C SER A 222 9.22 14.64 -10.46
N PHE A 223 10.20 13.83 -10.02
CA PHE A 223 10.31 13.40 -8.63
C PHE A 223 10.39 14.58 -7.66
N LEU A 224 11.27 15.55 -7.93
CA LEU A 224 11.42 16.76 -7.11
C LEU A 224 10.12 17.58 -7.06
N VAL A 225 9.39 17.69 -8.18
CA VAL A 225 8.09 18.37 -8.19
C VAL A 225 7.08 17.66 -7.30
N PHE A 226 6.98 16.34 -7.38
CA PHE A 226 6.01 15.57 -6.59
C PHE A 226 6.37 15.43 -5.11
N VAL A 227 7.65 15.56 -4.75
CA VAL A 227 8.14 15.54 -3.37
C VAL A 227 8.33 16.95 -2.80
N ALA A 228 8.15 18.01 -3.61
CA ALA A 228 8.39 19.40 -3.19
C ALA A 228 7.77 19.77 -1.82
N PRO A 229 6.52 19.39 -1.50
CA PRO A 229 5.93 19.69 -0.19
C PRO A 229 6.65 19.05 1.00
N ALA A 230 7.33 17.92 0.79
CA ALA A 230 8.07 17.17 1.80
C ALA A 230 9.54 17.60 1.93
N LEU A 231 10.06 18.45 1.04
CA LEU A 231 11.47 18.87 1.06
C LEU A 231 11.94 19.47 2.39
N PRO A 232 11.14 20.24 3.15
CA PRO A 232 11.58 20.75 4.45
C PRO A 232 11.87 19.66 5.50
N SER A 233 11.34 18.45 5.32
CA SER A 233 11.52 17.30 6.21
C SER A 233 12.58 16.31 5.67
N TYR A 234 13.51 16.76 4.83
CA TYR A 234 14.46 15.87 4.13
C TYR A 234 15.45 15.15 5.06
N ASP A 235 15.72 15.69 6.24
CA ASP A 235 16.58 15.10 7.27
C ASP A 235 16.02 13.75 7.75
N ILE A 236 14.72 13.70 8.03
CA ILE A 236 13.98 12.47 8.36
C ILE A 236 14.17 11.43 7.23
N PHE A 237 14.01 11.88 5.98
CA PHE A 237 14.12 11.03 4.82
C PHE A 237 15.53 10.44 4.67
N LEU A 238 16.56 11.27 4.77
CA LEU A 238 17.96 10.84 4.64
C LEU A 238 18.37 9.89 5.76
N ASP A 239 17.97 10.17 7.00
CA ASP A 239 18.25 9.31 8.14
C ASP A 239 17.62 7.92 7.98
N TRP A 240 16.34 7.87 7.60
CA TRP A 240 15.64 6.61 7.39
C TRP A 240 16.28 5.78 6.26
N TRP A 241 16.63 6.42 5.13
CA TRP A 241 17.32 5.73 4.03
C TRP A 241 18.74 5.30 4.38
N GLY A 242 19.46 6.10 5.15
CA GLY A 242 20.76 5.73 5.70
C GLY A 242 20.66 4.40 6.45
N ARG A 243 19.68 4.27 7.36
CA ARG A 243 19.43 3.03 8.10
C ARG A 243 19.05 1.86 7.19
N VAL A 244 18.12 2.07 6.26
CA VAL A 244 17.65 1.05 5.30
C VAL A 244 18.75 0.51 4.39
N LEU A 245 19.68 1.36 3.95
CA LEU A 245 20.77 0.95 3.06
C LEU A 245 21.90 0.22 3.79
N THR A 246 22.15 0.60 5.04
CA THR A 246 23.29 0.09 5.83
C THR A 246 22.97 -1.16 6.65
N HIS A 247 21.69 -1.44 6.92
CA HIS A 247 21.27 -2.60 7.72
C HIS A 247 20.49 -3.63 6.90
N SER A 248 20.46 -4.87 7.42
CA SER A 248 19.97 -6.07 6.72
C SER A 248 18.49 -6.36 6.92
N GLY A 249 17.92 -5.87 8.02
CA GLY A 249 16.54 -6.10 8.41
C GLY A 249 15.55 -5.10 7.80
N ALA A 250 14.26 -5.37 8.02
CA ALA A 250 13.19 -4.50 7.58
C ALA A 250 13.30 -3.11 8.22
N TYR A 251 12.98 -2.05 7.48
CA TYR A 251 13.01 -0.66 7.97
C TYR A 251 14.37 -0.21 8.57
N GLY A 252 15.48 -0.84 8.16
CA GLY A 252 16.81 -0.49 8.65
C GLY A 252 17.15 -1.06 10.03
N THR A 253 16.44 -2.11 10.47
CA THR A 253 16.78 -2.93 11.64
C THR A 253 17.82 -4.00 11.29
N GLY A 254 18.29 -4.77 12.27
CA GLY A 254 19.21 -5.90 12.04
C GLY A 254 20.69 -5.52 12.01
N GLU A 255 21.55 -6.43 11.60
CA GLU A 255 23.01 -6.19 11.55
C GLU A 255 23.38 -5.25 10.39
N ALA A 256 24.52 -4.58 10.53
CA ALA A 256 25.12 -3.71 9.52
C ALA A 256 25.66 -4.52 8.32
N SER A 257 24.74 -5.05 7.51
CA SER A 257 25.00 -5.76 6.27
C SER A 257 23.88 -5.48 5.26
N VAL A 258 24.17 -5.57 3.96
CA VAL A 258 23.19 -5.22 2.93
C VAL A 258 22.09 -6.27 2.81
N VAL A 259 22.42 -7.55 2.99
CA VAL A 259 21.50 -8.70 2.94
C VAL A 259 21.99 -9.79 3.88
N ASP A 260 21.07 -10.57 4.45
CA ASP A 260 21.39 -11.86 5.09
C ASP A 260 21.60 -12.92 3.98
N PRO A 261 22.83 -13.43 3.74
CA PRO A 261 23.11 -14.37 2.67
C PRO A 261 22.41 -15.73 2.83
N ARG A 262 21.97 -16.10 4.05
CA ARG A 262 21.24 -17.35 4.32
C ARG A 262 19.75 -17.20 4.06
N GLN A 263 19.17 -16.05 4.43
CA GLN A 263 17.72 -15.81 4.31
C GLN A 263 17.33 -15.26 2.94
N TYR A 264 18.18 -14.43 2.33
CA TYR A 264 17.84 -13.68 1.13
C TYR A 264 17.50 -14.57 -0.09
N PRO A 265 18.30 -15.60 -0.46
CA PRO A 265 17.93 -16.49 -1.57
C PRO A 265 16.64 -17.28 -1.33
N ARG A 266 16.39 -17.70 -0.08
CA ARG A 266 15.14 -18.38 0.31
C ARG A 266 13.94 -17.46 0.16
N THR A 267 14.11 -16.18 0.48
CA THR A 267 13.06 -15.16 0.35
C THR A 267 12.73 -14.90 -1.12
N ILE A 268 13.73 -14.81 -2.01
CA ILE A 268 13.51 -14.73 -3.46
C ILE A 268 12.68 -15.93 -3.94
N LEU A 269 13.11 -17.15 -3.58
CA LEU A 269 12.41 -18.37 -3.98
C LEU A 269 10.97 -18.40 -3.44
N LYS A 270 10.76 -17.98 -2.19
CA LYS A 270 9.44 -17.87 -1.55
C LYS A 270 8.53 -16.87 -2.27
N ILE A 271 9.06 -15.74 -2.72
CA ILE A 271 8.28 -14.74 -3.47
C ILE A 271 7.78 -15.35 -4.79
N PHE A 272 8.67 -16.00 -5.55
CA PHE A 272 8.26 -16.65 -6.80
C PHE A 272 7.29 -17.82 -6.56
N SER A 273 7.54 -18.68 -5.58
CA SER A 273 6.68 -19.86 -5.34
C SER A 273 5.30 -19.50 -4.79
N SER A 274 5.19 -18.42 -4.01
CA SER A 274 3.91 -17.98 -3.42
C SER A 274 3.03 -17.15 -4.35
N LYS A 275 3.51 -16.77 -5.54
CA LYS A 275 2.80 -15.93 -6.52
C LYS A 275 2.69 -16.62 -7.87
N LEU A 276 1.93 -17.71 -7.92
CA LEU A 276 1.84 -18.62 -9.08
C LEU A 276 1.51 -17.91 -10.40
N ILE A 277 0.48 -17.04 -10.45
CA ILE A 277 0.10 -16.34 -11.69
C ILE A 277 1.22 -15.41 -12.17
N PHE A 278 1.85 -14.69 -11.25
CA PHE A 278 2.98 -13.80 -11.54
C PHE A 278 4.17 -14.57 -12.11
N SER A 279 4.59 -15.64 -11.42
CA SER A 279 5.74 -16.46 -11.81
C SER A 279 5.51 -17.23 -13.10
N ALA A 280 4.32 -17.83 -13.27
CA ALA A 280 3.94 -18.53 -14.49
C ALA A 280 3.92 -17.59 -15.70
N THR A 281 3.44 -16.35 -15.52
CA THR A 281 3.47 -15.32 -16.59
C THR A 281 4.89 -14.97 -16.99
N ILE A 282 5.81 -14.81 -16.03
CA ILE A 282 7.23 -14.54 -16.30
C ILE A 282 7.85 -15.69 -17.09
N VAL A 283 7.68 -16.93 -16.62
CA VAL A 283 8.23 -18.13 -17.29
C VAL A 283 7.66 -18.26 -18.70
N ALA A 284 6.34 -18.13 -18.88
CA ALA A 284 5.71 -18.20 -20.20
C ALA A 284 6.24 -17.12 -21.15
N MET A 285 6.42 -15.90 -20.66
CA MET A 285 6.99 -14.81 -21.47
C MET A 285 8.45 -15.06 -21.83
N LEU A 286 9.28 -15.56 -20.91
CA LEU A 286 10.68 -15.92 -21.20
C LEU A 286 10.77 -16.99 -22.30
N VAL A 287 9.92 -18.02 -22.25
CA VAL A 287 9.83 -19.06 -23.29
C VAL A 287 9.44 -18.44 -24.64
N VAL A 288 8.39 -17.61 -24.66
CA VAL A 288 7.92 -16.96 -25.90
C VAL A 288 8.95 -15.98 -26.47
N LEU A 289 9.62 -15.18 -25.63
CA LEU A 289 10.69 -14.29 -26.08
C LEU A 289 11.87 -15.08 -26.67
N THR A 290 12.27 -16.18 -26.04
CA THR A 290 13.34 -17.05 -26.54
C THR A 290 12.99 -17.62 -27.91
N ALA A 291 11.77 -18.15 -28.06
CA ALA A 291 11.26 -18.66 -29.33
C ALA A 291 11.17 -17.54 -30.39
N TYR A 292 10.62 -16.38 -30.03
CA TYR A 292 10.49 -15.21 -30.91
C TYR A 292 11.86 -14.72 -31.41
N PHE A 293 12.85 -14.55 -30.53
CA PHE A 293 14.19 -14.11 -30.95
C PHE A 293 14.89 -15.15 -31.83
N ARG A 294 14.69 -16.45 -31.57
CA ARG A 294 15.20 -17.53 -32.44
C ARG A 294 14.55 -17.49 -33.82
N MET A 295 13.24 -17.31 -33.91
CA MET A 295 12.51 -17.21 -35.19
C MET A 295 12.87 -15.92 -35.94
N ARG A 296 13.04 -14.80 -35.24
CA ARG A 296 13.49 -13.53 -35.81
C ARG A 296 14.90 -13.65 -36.42
N ARG A 297 15.84 -14.29 -35.71
CA ARG A 297 17.20 -14.54 -36.23
C ARG A 297 17.19 -15.40 -37.49
N ARG A 298 16.19 -16.27 -37.65
CA ARG A 298 15.99 -17.09 -38.85
C ARG A 298 15.22 -16.37 -39.97
N GLY A 299 14.85 -15.10 -39.79
CA GLY A 299 14.07 -14.34 -40.77
C GLY A 299 12.58 -14.73 -40.86
N VAL A 300 12.10 -15.60 -39.97
CA VAL A 300 10.72 -16.13 -40.00
C VAL A 300 9.72 -15.14 -39.39
N MET A 301 10.17 -14.25 -38.49
CA MET A 301 9.33 -13.25 -37.84
C MET A 301 9.90 -11.85 -37.97
N ALA A 302 9.02 -10.88 -38.19
CA ALA A 302 9.35 -9.46 -38.22
C ALA A 302 9.66 -8.90 -36.82
N ALA A 303 10.32 -7.73 -36.79
CA ALA A 303 10.58 -7.02 -35.55
C ALA A 303 9.27 -6.50 -34.93
N ASN A 304 9.02 -6.91 -33.68
CA ASN A 304 7.88 -6.48 -32.89
C ASN A 304 8.32 -5.55 -31.75
N PRO A 305 7.88 -4.28 -31.72
CA PRO A 305 8.16 -3.36 -30.63
C PRO A 305 7.65 -3.85 -29.26
N LEU A 306 6.54 -4.60 -29.20
CA LEU A 306 6.05 -5.15 -27.93
C LEU A 306 6.96 -6.24 -27.36
N ALA A 307 7.69 -6.98 -28.21
CA ALA A 307 8.68 -7.94 -27.71
C ALA A 307 9.85 -7.23 -27.00
N ARG A 308 10.23 -6.03 -27.47
CA ARG A 308 11.24 -5.19 -26.79
C ARG A 308 10.73 -4.65 -25.45
N LEU A 309 9.48 -4.18 -25.42
CA LEU A 309 8.82 -3.76 -24.18
C LEU A 309 8.74 -4.94 -23.18
N ALA A 310 8.36 -6.14 -23.64
CA ALA A 310 8.26 -7.31 -22.77
C ALA A 310 9.59 -7.66 -22.07
N VAL A 311 10.74 -7.49 -22.73
CA VAL A 311 12.05 -7.65 -22.06
C VAL A 311 12.19 -6.68 -20.88
N GLY A 312 11.84 -5.40 -21.08
CA GLY A 312 11.85 -4.39 -20.03
C GLY A 312 10.88 -4.72 -18.88
N LEU A 313 9.67 -5.23 -19.20
CA LEU A 313 8.71 -5.65 -18.18
C LEU A 313 9.22 -6.82 -17.34
N ILE A 314 9.76 -7.85 -17.99
CA ILE A 314 10.30 -9.03 -17.30
C ILE A 314 11.50 -8.65 -16.44
N LEU A 315 12.40 -7.81 -16.96
CA LEU A 315 13.54 -7.32 -16.19
C LEU A 315 13.07 -6.53 -14.96
N ALA A 316 12.10 -5.62 -15.11
CA ALA A 316 11.53 -4.87 -14.00
C ALA A 316 10.88 -5.80 -12.96
N GLN A 317 10.12 -6.81 -13.39
CA GLN A 317 9.49 -7.78 -12.50
C GLN A 317 10.52 -8.59 -11.70
N VAL A 318 11.56 -9.12 -12.35
CA VAL A 318 12.61 -9.89 -11.70
C VAL A 318 13.44 -9.03 -10.75
N LEU A 319 13.88 -7.85 -11.19
CA LEU A 319 14.64 -6.93 -10.34
C LEU A 319 13.83 -6.47 -9.13
N THR A 320 12.51 -6.29 -9.28
CA THR A 320 11.66 -5.92 -8.13
C THR A 320 11.66 -7.05 -7.09
N VAL A 321 11.60 -8.32 -7.50
CA VAL A 321 11.72 -9.45 -6.56
C VAL A 321 13.07 -9.44 -5.84
N VAL A 322 14.15 -9.18 -6.57
CA VAL A 322 15.51 -9.10 -6.00
C VAL A 322 15.58 -7.98 -4.96
N VAL A 323 15.10 -6.78 -5.26
CA VAL A 323 15.12 -5.64 -4.32
C VAL A 323 14.20 -5.89 -3.13
N VAL A 324 12.97 -6.35 -3.36
CA VAL A 324 11.97 -6.55 -2.30
C VAL A 324 12.31 -7.74 -1.40
N ALA A 325 13.10 -8.71 -1.86
CA ALA A 325 13.55 -9.81 -1.01
C ALA A 325 14.37 -9.35 0.21
N LYS A 326 14.98 -8.16 0.18
CA LYS A 326 15.63 -7.57 1.36
C LYS A 326 14.60 -7.13 2.42
N GLN A 327 13.47 -6.58 1.98
CA GLN A 327 12.42 -6.06 2.84
C GLN A 327 11.09 -6.70 2.46
N SER A 328 10.90 -7.96 2.88
CA SER A 328 9.84 -8.83 2.38
C SER A 328 8.44 -8.49 2.89
N ALA A 329 7.93 -7.30 2.59
CA ALA A 329 6.52 -6.97 2.74
C ALA A 329 5.80 -7.08 1.39
N ALA A 330 4.64 -7.73 1.40
CA ALA A 330 3.91 -8.10 0.19
C ALA A 330 3.53 -6.90 -0.69
N HIS A 331 3.22 -5.75 -0.07
CA HIS A 331 2.78 -4.54 -0.78
C HIS A 331 3.90 -3.89 -1.61
N TYR A 332 5.17 -4.14 -1.31
CA TYR A 332 6.28 -3.64 -2.13
C TYR A 332 6.33 -4.29 -3.53
N LEU A 333 5.65 -5.43 -3.73
CA LEU A 333 5.56 -6.09 -5.04
C LEU A 333 4.50 -5.50 -5.96
N ILE A 334 3.61 -4.62 -5.47
CA ILE A 334 2.46 -4.09 -6.25
C ILE A 334 2.89 -3.51 -7.61
N PRO A 335 3.97 -2.70 -7.73
CA PRO A 335 4.42 -2.21 -9.03
C PRO A 335 4.71 -3.34 -10.03
N ALA A 336 5.41 -4.41 -9.61
CA ALA A 336 5.73 -5.55 -10.46
C ALA A 336 4.52 -6.45 -10.74
N LEU A 337 3.62 -6.63 -9.77
CA LEU A 337 2.37 -7.37 -9.95
C LEU A 337 1.45 -6.67 -10.95
N MET A 338 1.44 -5.33 -10.97
CA MET A 338 0.72 -4.54 -11.96
C MET A 338 1.25 -4.73 -13.39
N LEU A 339 2.48 -5.21 -13.56
CA LEU A 339 3.03 -5.55 -14.88
C LEU A 339 2.54 -6.90 -15.40
N THR A 340 1.96 -7.77 -14.57
CA THR A 340 1.51 -9.11 -15.00
C THR A 340 0.43 -9.05 -16.08
N GLY A 341 -0.57 -8.18 -15.94
CA GLY A 341 -1.60 -7.99 -16.96
C GLY A 341 -1.04 -7.51 -18.30
N PRO A 342 -0.26 -6.40 -18.34
CA PRO A 342 0.46 -5.97 -19.54
C PRO A 342 1.37 -7.04 -20.15
N THR A 343 2.05 -7.84 -19.34
CA THR A 343 2.87 -8.98 -19.82
C THR A 343 1.99 -10.04 -20.49
N LEU A 344 0.84 -10.40 -19.90
CA LEU A 344 -0.14 -11.31 -20.54
C LEU A 344 -0.70 -10.72 -21.85
N ALA A 345 -0.96 -9.42 -21.89
CA ALA A 345 -1.45 -8.73 -23.09
C ALA A 345 -0.43 -8.80 -24.24
N ILE A 346 0.86 -8.61 -23.93
CA ILE A 346 1.94 -8.76 -24.92
C ILE A 346 2.12 -10.23 -25.30
N LEU A 347 2.01 -11.16 -24.34
CA LEU A 347 2.12 -12.59 -24.58
C LEU A 347 1.06 -13.06 -25.59
N TRP A 348 -0.18 -12.60 -25.40
CA TRP A 348 -1.28 -12.81 -26.35
C TRP A 348 -0.92 -12.30 -27.74
N HIS A 349 -0.41 -11.07 -27.82
CA HIS A 349 -0.12 -10.42 -29.10
C HIS A 349 1.03 -11.09 -29.87
N VAL A 350 2.12 -11.45 -29.20
CA VAL A 350 3.28 -12.10 -29.84
C VAL A 350 2.92 -13.50 -30.32
N THR A 351 2.21 -14.28 -29.50
CA THR A 351 1.80 -15.65 -29.87
C THR A 351 0.79 -15.68 -31.01
N ALA A 352 -0.06 -14.65 -31.14
CA ALA A 352 -1.04 -14.54 -32.22
C ALA A 352 -0.39 -14.48 -33.62
N GLN A 353 0.87 -14.06 -33.71
CA GLN A 353 1.59 -13.95 -34.99
C GLN A 353 2.11 -15.30 -35.50
N ALA A 354 2.24 -16.28 -34.61
CA ALA A 354 2.86 -17.57 -34.89
C ALA A 354 1.87 -18.75 -34.83
N THR A 355 0.59 -18.48 -34.61
CA THR A 355 -0.43 -19.52 -34.38
C THR A 355 -1.70 -19.26 -35.18
N ASP A 356 -2.42 -20.34 -35.51
CA ASP A 356 -3.73 -20.23 -36.16
C ASP A 356 -4.71 -19.39 -35.32
N PRO A 357 -5.42 -18.41 -35.90
CA PRO A 357 -6.29 -17.51 -35.15
C PRO A 357 -7.39 -18.21 -34.33
N LYS A 358 -7.98 -19.29 -34.83
CA LYS A 358 -9.06 -20.01 -34.11
C LYS A 358 -8.49 -20.78 -32.93
N ARG A 359 -7.37 -21.49 -33.12
CA ARG A 359 -6.67 -22.20 -32.03
C ARG A 359 -6.16 -21.22 -30.97
N HIS A 360 -5.53 -20.13 -31.39
CA HIS A 360 -5.05 -19.07 -30.50
C HIS A 360 -6.17 -18.52 -29.63
N GLN A 361 -7.31 -18.16 -30.24
CA GLN A 361 -8.45 -17.65 -29.51
C GLN A 361 -9.00 -18.67 -28.49
N ARG A 362 -9.11 -19.95 -28.84
CA ARG A 362 -9.57 -21.01 -27.91
C ARG A 362 -8.63 -21.18 -26.73
N VAL A 363 -7.31 -21.20 -26.96
CA VAL A 363 -6.32 -21.30 -25.88
C VAL A 363 -6.45 -20.12 -24.93
N TRP A 364 -6.56 -18.90 -25.44
CA TRP A 364 -6.69 -17.71 -24.60
C TRP A 364 -8.05 -17.56 -23.92
N GLN A 365 -9.12 -18.11 -24.50
CA GLN A 365 -10.40 -18.27 -23.81
C GLN A 365 -10.27 -19.23 -22.63
N ALA A 366 -9.57 -20.36 -22.81
CA ALA A 366 -9.30 -21.30 -21.72
C ALA A 366 -8.43 -20.66 -20.63
N VAL A 367 -7.37 -19.92 -21.00
CA VAL A 367 -6.55 -19.16 -20.04
C VAL A 367 -7.41 -18.13 -19.29
N GLY A 368 -8.25 -17.38 -20.00
CA GLY A 368 -9.17 -16.42 -19.39
C GLY A 368 -10.12 -17.08 -18.39
N LEU A 369 -10.69 -18.24 -18.75
CA LEU A 369 -11.54 -19.03 -17.85
C LEU A 369 -10.78 -19.49 -16.60
N VAL A 370 -9.56 -20.04 -16.77
CA VAL A 370 -8.71 -20.45 -15.63
C VAL A 370 -8.43 -19.26 -14.71
N LEU A 371 -8.07 -18.10 -15.28
CA LEU A 371 -7.83 -16.89 -14.47
C LEU A 371 -9.09 -16.45 -13.71
N LEU A 372 -10.28 -16.54 -14.30
CA LEU A 372 -11.54 -16.25 -13.61
C LEU A 372 -11.82 -17.25 -12.49
N VAL A 373 -11.66 -18.55 -12.75
CA VAL A 373 -11.86 -19.63 -11.77
C VAL A 373 -10.91 -19.49 -10.59
N LEU A 374 -9.69 -18.99 -10.79
CA LEU A 374 -8.74 -18.76 -9.71
C LEU A 374 -9.00 -17.45 -8.95
N THR A 375 -9.35 -16.38 -9.66
CA THR A 375 -9.42 -15.03 -9.04
C THR A 375 -10.76 -14.76 -8.35
N VAL A 376 -11.89 -15.21 -8.90
CA VAL A 376 -13.22 -14.94 -8.32
C VAL A 376 -13.37 -15.55 -6.91
N PRO A 377 -13.05 -16.84 -6.66
CA PRO A 377 -13.12 -17.40 -5.31
C PRO A 377 -12.10 -16.78 -4.36
N ALA A 378 -10.91 -16.39 -4.85
CA ALA A 378 -9.90 -15.73 -4.03
C ALA A 378 -10.36 -14.36 -3.53
N VAL A 379 -10.98 -13.57 -4.41
CA VAL A 379 -11.59 -12.28 -4.06
C VAL A 379 -12.72 -12.50 -3.05
N TRP A 380 -13.62 -13.44 -3.32
CA TRP A 380 -14.73 -13.74 -2.41
C TRP A 380 -14.23 -14.15 -1.02
N LYS A 381 -13.24 -15.04 -0.95
CA LYS A 381 -12.64 -15.48 0.31
C LYS A 381 -12.05 -14.30 1.08
N GLN A 382 -11.33 -13.42 0.40
CA GLN A 382 -10.71 -12.25 1.02
C GLN A 382 -11.75 -11.26 1.55
N THR A 383 -12.84 -11.00 0.81
CA THR A 383 -13.94 -10.15 1.30
C THR A 383 -14.61 -10.75 2.52
N ARG A 384 -14.83 -12.08 2.54
CA ARG A 384 -15.38 -12.77 3.72
C ARG A 384 -14.44 -12.72 4.92
N GLU A 385 -13.14 -12.85 4.71
CA GLU A 385 -12.13 -12.73 5.76
C GLU A 385 -12.18 -11.35 6.41
N LEU A 386 -12.26 -10.27 5.61
CA LEU A 386 -12.42 -8.91 6.12
C LEU A 386 -13.73 -8.74 6.90
N GLN A 387 -14.84 -9.27 6.38
CA GLN A 387 -16.13 -9.22 7.06
C GLN A 387 -16.08 -9.94 8.42
N GLN A 388 -15.44 -11.11 8.48
CA GLN A 388 -15.29 -11.89 9.71
C GLN A 388 -14.40 -11.15 10.72
N LEU A 389 -13.26 -10.63 10.28
CA LEU A 389 -12.36 -9.85 11.12
C LEU A 389 -13.06 -8.63 11.72
N THR A 390 -13.87 -7.92 10.93
CA THR A 390 -14.70 -6.81 11.42
C THR A 390 -15.71 -7.30 12.45
N ALA A 391 -16.46 -8.36 12.16
CA ALA A 391 -17.47 -8.88 13.06
C ALA A 391 -16.86 -9.31 14.41
N ASP A 392 -15.74 -10.02 14.39
CA ASP A 392 -15.05 -10.49 15.59
C ASP A 392 -14.49 -9.31 16.40
N THR A 393 -13.86 -8.34 15.74
CA THR A 393 -13.28 -7.14 16.37
C THR A 393 -14.35 -6.26 17.03
N GLN A 394 -15.47 -6.05 16.35
CA GLN A 394 -16.58 -5.20 16.81
C GLN A 394 -17.50 -5.91 17.82
N SER A 395 -17.45 -7.25 17.92
CA SER A 395 -18.22 -7.99 18.92
C SER A 395 -17.74 -7.76 20.36
N PHE A 396 -16.50 -7.29 20.52
CA PHE A 396 -15.90 -7.04 21.82
C PHE A 396 -16.22 -5.62 22.31
N ASP A 397 -17.23 -5.51 23.18
CA ASP A 397 -17.68 -4.25 23.75
C ASP A 397 -16.80 -3.79 24.92
N MET A 398 -16.06 -2.70 24.72
CA MET A 398 -15.21 -2.06 25.74
C MET A 398 -16.02 -1.30 26.80
N ALA A 399 -17.31 -1.02 26.58
CA ALA A 399 -18.15 -0.30 27.54
C ALA A 399 -18.40 -1.09 28.83
N ARG A 400 -18.22 -2.42 28.81
CA ARG A 400 -18.31 -3.27 30.01
C ARG A 400 -17.27 -2.97 31.09
N TYR A 401 -16.20 -2.25 30.73
CA TYR A 401 -15.11 -1.87 31.63
C TYR A 401 -15.27 -0.43 32.13
N ASP A 402 -16.50 0.04 32.31
CA ASP A 402 -16.77 1.40 32.77
C ASP A 402 -16.15 1.69 34.15
N GLY A 403 -15.46 2.82 34.23
CA GLY A 403 -14.66 3.25 35.38
C GLY A 403 -13.32 2.51 35.57
N CYS A 404 -12.85 1.75 34.59
CA CYS A 404 -11.49 1.18 34.56
C CYS A 404 -10.63 1.91 33.53
N ALA A 405 -9.31 1.95 33.76
CA ALA A 405 -8.39 2.48 32.76
C ALA A 405 -8.38 1.57 31.52
N LYS A 406 -8.55 2.14 30.33
CA LYS A 406 -8.45 1.44 29.04
C LYS A 406 -7.09 1.73 28.42
N ILE A 407 -6.23 0.73 28.33
CA ILE A 407 -4.86 0.88 27.84
C ILE A 407 -4.71 0.13 26.51
N TYR A 408 -4.54 0.86 25.43
CA TYR A 408 -4.36 0.29 24.11
C TYR A 408 -2.88 0.12 23.80
N PHE A 409 -2.42 -1.11 23.56
CA PHE A 409 -1.02 -1.39 23.23
C PHE A 409 -0.90 -1.90 21.79
N ASP A 410 0.17 -1.49 21.11
CA ASP A 410 0.61 -1.96 19.79
C ASP A 410 -0.47 -2.53 18.84
N SER A 411 -0.95 -1.65 17.95
CA SER A 411 -2.06 -1.85 17.01
C SER A 411 -3.30 -2.40 17.71
N SER A 412 -4.17 -1.50 18.19
CA SER A 412 -5.43 -1.86 18.84
C SER A 412 -6.62 -1.15 18.23
N SER A 413 -7.74 -1.85 18.10
CA SER A 413 -9.00 -1.36 17.52
C SER A 413 -9.70 -0.38 18.46
N ALA A 414 -9.16 0.83 18.53
CA ALA A 414 -9.73 1.96 19.26
C ALA A 414 -9.45 3.27 18.51
N LEU A 415 -10.45 4.15 18.48
CA LEU A 415 -10.33 5.43 17.79
C LEU A 415 -9.27 6.34 18.43
N SER A 416 -9.20 6.38 19.77
CA SER A 416 -8.18 7.15 20.51
C SER A 416 -6.77 6.66 20.18
N TYR A 417 -6.56 5.35 20.13
CA TYR A 417 -5.29 4.75 19.71
C TYR A 417 -4.93 5.16 18.27
N ALA A 418 -5.87 5.04 17.32
CA ALA A 418 -5.66 5.41 15.92
C ALA A 418 -5.29 6.89 15.74
N LEU A 419 -6.01 7.78 16.43
CA LEU A 419 -5.76 9.21 16.42
C LEU A 419 -4.43 9.57 17.07
N GLN A 420 -4.13 9.02 18.25
CA GLN A 420 -2.86 9.27 18.93
C GLN A 420 -1.70 8.75 18.08
N ARG A 421 -1.79 7.54 17.52
CA ARG A 421 -0.74 6.98 16.65
C ARG A 421 -0.54 7.83 15.38
N GLY A 422 -1.63 8.32 14.78
CA GLY A 422 -1.59 9.25 13.64
C GLY A 422 -0.95 10.58 13.97
N ASP A 423 -1.30 11.16 15.12
CA ASP A 423 -0.76 12.44 15.57
C ASP A 423 0.70 12.35 16.00
N MET A 424 1.12 11.26 16.64
CA MET A 424 2.53 11.04 16.96
C MET A 424 3.39 11.02 15.69
N ASN A 425 2.88 10.49 14.57
CA ASN A 425 3.53 10.60 13.26
C ASN A 425 3.62 12.07 12.78
N ALA A 426 2.64 12.92 13.11
CA ALA A 426 2.67 14.37 12.93
C ALA A 426 3.33 15.15 14.09
N GLN A 427 4.29 14.51 14.79
CA GLN A 427 5.05 15.10 15.90
C GLN A 427 4.18 15.59 17.08
N ALA A 428 3.11 14.86 17.37
CA ALA A 428 2.17 15.13 18.47
C ALA A 428 1.54 16.54 18.42
N ARG A 429 1.41 17.10 17.21
CA ARG A 429 0.98 18.48 16.97
C ARG A 429 -0.45 18.75 17.44
N TYR A 430 -1.33 17.78 17.28
CA TYR A 430 -2.77 17.91 17.53
C TYR A 430 -3.21 17.27 18.85
N SER A 431 -2.32 16.56 19.54
CA SER A 431 -2.52 15.99 20.88
C SER A 431 -3.09 17.01 21.88
N PRO A 432 -2.62 18.28 21.95
CA PRO A 432 -3.21 19.26 22.86
C PRO A 432 -4.69 19.56 22.59
N LEU A 433 -5.12 19.53 21.33
CA LEU A 433 -6.52 19.75 20.94
C LEU A 433 -7.38 18.55 21.34
N MET A 434 -6.91 17.34 21.01
CA MET A 434 -7.64 16.10 21.31
C MET A 434 -7.74 15.83 22.81
N ALA A 435 -6.70 16.15 23.59
CA ALA A 435 -6.72 16.00 25.05
C ALA A 435 -7.83 16.81 25.75
N GLY A 436 -8.40 17.83 25.08
CA GLY A 436 -9.49 18.63 25.62
C GLY A 436 -10.85 17.93 25.67
N TRP A 437 -11.09 16.95 24.80
CA TRP A 437 -12.41 16.32 24.63
C TRP A 437 -12.38 14.79 24.57
N MET A 438 -11.20 14.19 24.43
CA MET A 438 -11.06 12.75 24.42
C MET A 438 -11.26 12.10 25.80
N PRO A 439 -11.64 10.82 25.85
CA PRO A 439 -11.82 10.10 27.10
C PRO A 439 -10.57 10.19 27.99
N LYS A 440 -10.77 10.48 29.27
CA LYS A 440 -9.69 10.66 30.26
C LYS A 440 -9.15 9.35 30.80
N ASP A 441 -9.90 8.28 30.59
CA ASP A 441 -9.62 6.91 31.00
C ASP A 441 -8.94 6.07 29.90
N GLU A 442 -8.72 6.64 28.71
CA GLU A 442 -8.07 5.97 27.59
C GLU A 442 -6.60 6.37 27.44
N TYR A 443 -5.72 5.38 27.37
CA TYR A 443 -4.27 5.53 27.30
C TYR A 443 -3.70 4.68 26.16
N THR A 444 -2.55 5.07 25.64
CA THR A 444 -1.81 4.29 24.65
C THR A 444 -0.46 3.87 25.19
N TRP A 445 -0.15 2.58 25.09
CA TRP A 445 1.18 2.05 25.36
C TRP A 445 1.90 1.72 24.04
N PHE A 446 2.89 2.53 23.68
CA PHE A 446 3.81 2.19 22.60
C PHE A 446 4.86 1.23 23.15
N THR A 447 4.77 -0.05 22.79
CA THR A 447 5.67 -1.08 23.34
C THR A 447 6.87 -1.40 22.45
N ASN A 448 6.90 -0.78 21.26
CA ASN A 448 8.01 -0.79 20.31
C ASN A 448 8.46 0.64 19.98
N ARG A 449 9.77 0.82 19.78
CA ARG A 449 10.31 2.07 19.23
C ARG A 449 9.91 2.25 17.78
N HIS A 450 9.54 3.48 17.43
CA HIS A 450 9.26 3.88 16.06
C HIS A 450 10.10 5.11 15.67
N THR A 451 10.06 5.50 14.40
CA THR A 451 10.78 6.71 13.94
C THR A 451 10.26 7.98 14.62
N TRP A 452 9.02 7.97 15.12
CA TRP A 452 8.30 9.16 15.60
C TRP A 452 8.00 9.16 17.10
N TRP A 453 8.22 8.04 17.77
CA TRP A 453 7.98 7.90 19.19
C TRP A 453 8.88 6.83 19.79
N ASP A 454 9.26 7.08 21.03
CA ASP A 454 9.91 6.08 21.87
C ASP A 454 8.89 5.15 22.53
N GLU A 455 9.40 4.08 23.13
CA GLU A 455 8.59 3.20 23.97
C GLU A 455 8.10 3.96 25.21
N GLY A 456 6.82 3.81 25.53
CA GLY A 456 6.24 4.47 26.69
C GLY A 456 4.72 4.37 26.77
N LEU A 457 4.22 4.44 27.99
CA LEU A 457 2.80 4.59 28.28
C LEU A 457 2.46 6.09 28.29
N MET A 458 1.46 6.48 27.51
CA MET A 458 1.15 7.89 27.28
C MET A 458 -0.36 8.14 27.33
N TRP A 459 -0.70 9.32 27.83
CA TRP A 459 -1.97 9.97 27.61
C TRP A 459 -1.73 11.13 26.64
N TRP A 460 -2.08 10.93 25.37
CA TRP A 460 -1.73 11.87 24.28
C TRP A 460 -0.21 12.12 24.23
N ASN A 461 0.23 13.37 24.38
CA ASN A 461 1.63 13.76 24.39
C ASN A 461 2.24 13.76 25.81
N GLN A 462 1.56 13.19 26.80
CA GLN A 462 1.98 13.21 28.19
C GLN A 462 2.36 11.79 28.65
N PRO A 463 3.63 11.55 29.01
CA PRO A 463 4.05 10.29 29.61
C PRO A 463 3.27 10.00 30.90
N ARG A 464 3.00 8.72 31.13
CA ARG A 464 2.32 8.20 32.32
C ARG A 464 3.04 6.96 32.83
N LYS A 465 2.89 6.68 34.12
CA LYS A 465 3.33 5.43 34.74
C LYS A 465 2.11 4.54 34.97
N LEU A 466 2.28 3.24 34.80
CA LEU A 466 1.18 2.29 34.99
C LEU A 466 0.63 2.35 36.42
N ARG A 467 1.50 2.52 37.43
CA ARG A 467 1.09 2.58 38.84
C ARG A 467 0.15 3.76 39.10
N ASP A 468 0.51 4.95 38.62
CA ASP A 468 -0.31 6.15 38.78
C ASP A 468 -1.68 5.99 38.09
N ILE A 469 -1.73 5.30 36.96
CA ILE A 469 -3.00 4.99 36.27
C ILE A 469 -3.84 4.04 37.13
N LEU A 470 -3.26 2.94 37.62
CA LEU A 470 -3.99 2.00 38.47
C LEU A 470 -4.52 2.68 39.74
N ASP A 471 -3.71 3.51 40.41
CA ASP A 471 -4.12 4.23 41.61
C ASP A 471 -5.30 5.17 41.34
N ASN A 472 -5.29 5.88 40.20
CA ASN A 472 -6.38 6.77 39.79
C ASN A 472 -7.68 6.05 39.39
N HIS A 473 -7.59 4.75 39.05
CA HIS A 473 -8.71 3.94 38.59
C HIS A 473 -9.05 2.80 39.56
N ASN A 474 -8.76 2.99 40.86
CA ASN A 474 -9.05 2.03 41.94
C ASN A 474 -8.50 0.61 41.69
N GLY A 475 -7.30 0.53 41.12
CA GLY A 475 -6.65 -0.73 40.74
C GLY A 475 -7.27 -1.42 39.52
N CYS A 476 -8.18 -0.78 38.79
CA CYS A 476 -8.84 -1.38 37.63
C CYS A 476 -8.25 -0.92 36.29
N ALA A 477 -7.83 -1.88 35.46
CA ALA A 477 -7.40 -1.62 34.09
C ALA A 477 -7.75 -2.77 33.13
N VAL A 478 -8.02 -2.42 31.88
CA VAL A 478 -8.13 -3.33 30.75
C VAL A 478 -7.11 -2.93 29.69
N LEU A 479 -6.30 -3.89 29.24
CA LEU A 479 -5.27 -3.69 28.24
C LEU A 479 -5.65 -4.45 26.98
N ARG A 480 -5.67 -3.81 25.80
CA ARG A 480 -6.06 -4.43 24.52
C ARG A 480 -5.04 -4.14 23.42
N GLY A 481 -4.67 -5.14 22.62
CA GLY A 481 -3.68 -5.00 21.55
C GLY A 481 -3.32 -6.29 20.80
N SER A 482 -2.57 -6.18 19.69
CA SER A 482 -2.27 -7.32 18.79
C SER A 482 -0.88 -7.97 18.97
N GLN A 483 -0.04 -7.39 19.82
CA GLN A 483 1.30 -7.91 20.09
C GLN A 483 1.50 -8.22 21.59
N PRO A 484 0.77 -9.20 22.16
CA PRO A 484 0.83 -9.46 23.60
C PRO A 484 2.26 -9.76 24.12
N TRP A 485 3.13 -10.32 23.28
CA TRP A 485 4.51 -10.66 23.64
C TRP A 485 5.39 -9.43 23.92
N THR A 486 5.03 -8.24 23.43
CA THR A 486 5.76 -7.00 23.72
C THR A 486 5.30 -6.35 25.02
N LEU A 487 4.16 -6.75 25.59
CA LEU A 487 3.59 -6.13 26.77
C LEU A 487 4.16 -6.70 28.08
N SER A 488 4.21 -8.03 28.22
CA SER A 488 4.59 -8.67 29.50
C SER A 488 5.96 -8.22 30.03
N PRO A 489 7.03 -8.12 29.22
CA PRO A 489 8.33 -7.64 29.72
C PRO A 489 8.30 -6.19 30.20
N ARG A 490 7.33 -5.38 29.75
CA ARG A 490 7.20 -3.95 30.07
C ARG A 490 6.47 -3.79 31.39
N ILE A 491 5.42 -4.58 31.60
CA ILE A 491 4.71 -4.64 32.87
C ILE A 491 5.64 -5.08 33.99
N GLU A 492 6.40 -6.16 33.80
CA GLU A 492 7.35 -6.64 34.82
C GLU A 492 8.41 -5.57 35.16
N LYS A 493 8.78 -4.73 34.19
CA LYS A 493 9.70 -3.61 34.40
C LYS A 493 9.06 -2.44 35.18
N GLU A 494 7.80 -2.11 34.93
CA GLU A 494 7.11 -1.01 35.60
C GLU A 494 6.58 -1.37 37.00
N ILE A 495 5.99 -2.56 37.12
CA ILE A 495 5.42 -3.08 38.36
C ILE A 495 5.80 -4.56 38.48
N PRO A 496 6.99 -4.86 39.03
CA PRO A 496 7.46 -6.23 39.21
C PRO A 496 6.45 -7.08 39.98
N GLY A 497 6.14 -8.27 39.46
CA GLY A 497 5.19 -9.20 40.08
C GLY A 497 3.71 -8.88 39.87
N LEU A 498 3.36 -7.85 39.09
CA LEU A 498 1.97 -7.64 38.67
C LEU A 498 1.52 -8.81 37.79
N THR A 499 0.44 -9.47 38.20
CA THR A 499 -0.21 -10.52 37.41
C THR A 499 -1.55 -10.05 36.89
N PHE A 500 -1.91 -10.48 35.67
CA PHE A 500 -3.24 -10.24 35.13
C PHE A 500 -4.26 -11.14 35.82
N ASP A 501 -5.45 -10.61 36.08
CA ASP A 501 -6.54 -11.34 36.70
C ASP A 501 -7.29 -12.25 35.72
N ASP A 502 -7.38 -11.84 34.45
CA ASP A 502 -8.02 -12.60 33.37
C ASP A 502 -7.42 -12.24 32.00
N GLN A 503 -7.56 -13.16 31.03
CA GLN A 503 -7.12 -13.01 29.64
C GLN A 503 -8.18 -13.54 28.68
N CYS A 504 -8.52 -12.74 27.66
CA CYS A 504 -9.46 -13.12 26.61
C CYS A 504 -9.04 -12.58 25.23
N MET A 505 -9.79 -12.96 24.20
CA MET A 505 -9.54 -12.55 22.82
C MET A 505 -10.64 -11.62 22.31
N ALA A 506 -10.24 -10.59 21.56
CA ALA A 506 -11.10 -9.67 20.84
C ALA A 506 -10.70 -9.70 19.36
N GLY A 507 -11.20 -10.71 18.62
CA GLY A 507 -10.73 -11.01 17.28
C GLY A 507 -9.24 -11.39 17.28
N GLU A 508 -8.42 -10.63 16.55
CA GLU A 508 -6.96 -10.81 16.49
C GLU A 508 -6.21 -10.16 17.67
N GLU A 509 -6.91 -9.44 18.54
CA GLU A 509 -6.32 -8.75 19.69
C GLU A 509 -6.43 -9.60 20.96
N THR A 510 -5.42 -9.50 21.81
CA THR A 510 -5.45 -10.04 23.17
C THR A 510 -5.89 -8.95 24.14
N VAL A 511 -6.75 -9.34 25.08
CA VAL A 511 -7.20 -8.50 26.18
C VAL A 511 -6.68 -9.06 27.50
N PHE A 512 -6.02 -8.22 28.27
CA PHE A 512 -5.59 -8.51 29.63
C PHE A 512 -6.33 -7.60 30.60
N THR A 513 -6.59 -8.08 31.81
CA THR A 513 -7.35 -7.34 32.81
C THR A 513 -6.65 -7.33 34.17
N VAL A 514 -6.85 -6.25 34.92
CA VAL A 514 -6.40 -6.04 36.29
C VAL A 514 -7.57 -5.42 37.07
N GLY A 515 -7.93 -5.98 38.23
CA GLY A 515 -9.06 -5.52 39.05
C GLY A 515 -10.46 -5.80 38.46
N VAL A 516 -10.53 -6.48 37.32
CA VAL A 516 -11.77 -6.82 36.61
C VAL A 516 -11.57 -8.12 35.83
N ARG A 517 -12.65 -8.84 35.51
CA ARG A 517 -12.63 -10.02 34.63
C ARG A 517 -13.02 -9.67 33.20
N CYS A 518 -12.77 -10.57 32.26
CA CYS A 518 -13.13 -10.36 30.85
C CYS A 518 -14.63 -10.21 30.59
N ASP A 519 -15.49 -10.70 31.50
CA ASP A 519 -16.94 -10.48 31.45
C ASP A 519 -17.38 -9.11 32.00
N GLY A 520 -16.47 -8.30 32.54
CA GLY A 520 -16.74 -7.00 33.16
C GLY A 520 -16.96 -7.05 34.68
N THR A 521 -16.91 -8.23 35.30
CA THR A 521 -17.08 -8.37 36.76
C THR A 521 -15.90 -7.75 37.50
N LYS A 522 -16.16 -6.73 38.33
CA LYS A 522 -15.14 -6.09 39.17
C LYS A 522 -14.67 -7.04 40.27
N LEU A 523 -13.38 -7.09 40.49
CA LEU A 523 -12.77 -7.85 41.58
C LEU A 523 -12.61 -6.94 42.80
N GLN A 524 -12.64 -7.53 44.00
CA GLN A 524 -12.31 -6.76 45.20
C GLN A 524 -10.83 -6.35 45.17
N PRO A 525 -10.48 -5.15 45.66
CA PRO A 525 -9.09 -4.70 45.71
C PRO A 525 -8.25 -5.71 46.51
N ARG A 526 -7.06 -6.05 46.00
CA ARG A 526 -6.10 -6.92 46.68
C ARG A 526 -5.34 -6.19 47.78
#